data_AF-A0AAD8BQN9-F1
#
_entry.id   AF-A0AAD8BQN9-F1
#
_cell.length_a   1.000
_cell.length_b   1.000
_cell.length_c   1.000
_cell.angle_alpha   90.00
_cell.angle_beta   90.00
_cell.angle_gamma   90.00
#
_symmetry.space_group_name_H-M   'P 1'
#
loop_
_entity.id
_entity.type
_entity.pdbx_description
1 polymer ?
#
loop_
_entity_poly.entity_id
_entity_poly.type
_entity_poly.pdbx_seq_one_letter_code
_entity_poly.pdbx_strand_id
1 'polypeptide(L)'
;MSSKHLLEENDIVLISEWPITDSKLQSQTADSVVQSITKTELSSSISINENADYEKRMFFSLDYKDLSHSNKKQKIIHTPISRELKEPFVSVRVAKWLRRNSIQLSTDRKATSPNTKLFNVSRSEQCVQFLKEERDDLLRKCSMPDFNNRDDIHAALAGIEDWLQNYNEALVHIKRAIALSPNNKEYLWLKKKLQRQCNVQQYQIQKSKAIKNITPKLPDFIQVERVSCKELTVEDFKRCYVDRRQPVIIVDLLSEITNKTWDFEFVKSIAGSLKVTVKQAIPKSVEWAQLEDSRTVVVAEFIEAVQKNETSEYLFDWSLPLHCPDLAKEFVIPNYFEDNFLLKTSPGSLYRDSWPSLFIAPKGVNSNLHVDAFASNFWMVLFQGQKRWTFFDADDAPLLYPVYFHSMDPVFSVDLSQPDVETFPLFSLTKPRQCILNPGELLFVPSGSPHYVENLTSTLAISSNYISWSNYTQVCKELKINSLNDPRSQDLLQQLENPAFTNNRLRK
;
A
#
# COMPACT_ATOMS: atom_id res chain seq x y z
N MET A 1 -25.53 -17.50 16.94
CA MET A 1 -24.75 -17.52 18.19
C MET A 1 -23.29 -17.27 17.82
N SER A 2 -22.76 -16.10 18.16
CA SER A 2 -21.35 -15.74 17.90
C SER A 2 -20.47 -16.50 18.89
N SER A 3 -19.62 -17.41 18.40
CA SER A 3 -18.62 -18.06 19.25
C SER A 3 -17.50 -17.05 19.54
N LYS A 4 -17.45 -16.59 20.80
CA LYS A 4 -16.32 -15.83 21.32
C LYS A 4 -15.11 -16.77 21.39
N HIS A 5 -14.09 -16.48 20.61
CA HIS A 5 -12.86 -17.25 20.58
C HIS A 5 -11.66 -16.35 20.91
N LEU A 6 -10.66 -16.94 21.59
CA LEU A 6 -9.46 -16.28 22.09
C LEU A 6 -8.49 -15.91 20.96
N LEU A 7 -7.76 -14.80 21.13
CA LEU A 7 -6.52 -14.50 20.40
C LEU A 7 -5.49 -15.59 20.71
N GLU A 8 -4.80 -16.09 19.69
CA GLU A 8 -3.76 -17.10 19.86
C GLU A 8 -2.44 -16.44 20.32
N GLU A 9 -1.59 -17.22 20.98
CA GLU A 9 -0.29 -16.74 21.50
C GLU A 9 0.58 -16.14 20.38
N ASN A 10 0.50 -16.68 19.17
CA ASN A 10 1.16 -16.17 17.97
C ASN A 10 0.65 -14.79 17.53
N ASP A 11 -0.64 -14.50 17.68
CA ASP A 11 -1.20 -13.17 17.38
C ASP A 11 -0.70 -12.13 18.38
N ILE A 12 -0.61 -12.52 19.66
CA ILE A 12 -0.09 -11.67 20.72
C ILE A 12 1.38 -11.35 20.45
N VAL A 13 2.19 -12.33 20.04
CA VAL A 13 3.60 -12.14 19.68
C VAL A 13 3.73 -11.20 18.47
N LEU A 14 3.02 -11.47 17.37
CA LEU A 14 3.04 -10.67 16.14
C LEU A 14 2.65 -9.21 16.39
N ILE A 15 1.60 -8.97 17.18
CA ILE A 15 1.15 -7.63 17.58
C ILE A 15 2.15 -6.97 18.54
N SER A 16 2.80 -7.75 19.41
CA SER A 16 3.69 -7.24 20.45
C SER A 16 5.08 -6.79 19.97
N GLU A 17 5.51 -7.29 18.81
CA GLU A 17 6.76 -6.91 18.14
C GLU A 17 6.58 -5.73 17.17
N TRP A 18 5.38 -5.13 17.10
CA TRP A 18 5.04 -4.04 16.17
C TRP A 18 5.26 -2.62 16.76
N PRO A 19 5.82 -1.66 16.00
CA PRO A 19 6.40 -1.84 14.68
C PRO A 19 7.71 -2.64 14.76
N ILE A 20 7.91 -3.52 13.78
CA ILE A 20 9.14 -4.29 13.64
C ILE A 20 10.28 -3.28 13.40
N THR A 21 11.33 -3.34 14.20
CA THR A 21 12.53 -2.50 14.01
C THR A 21 13.14 -2.68 12.61
N ASP A 22 13.68 -1.62 12.00
CA ASP A 22 14.21 -1.60 10.62
C ASP A 22 15.18 -2.76 10.30
N SER A 23 15.93 -3.25 11.30
CA SER A 23 16.86 -4.37 11.13
C SER A 23 16.17 -5.70 10.79
N LYS A 24 14.92 -5.91 11.22
CA LYS A 24 14.13 -7.12 10.92
C LYS A 24 13.32 -6.99 9.62
N LEU A 25 12.93 -5.77 9.23
CA LEU A 25 12.33 -5.53 7.90
C LEU A 25 13.37 -5.79 6.79
N GLN A 26 14.60 -5.32 6.98
CA GLN A 26 15.69 -5.55 6.04
C GLN A 26 16.07 -7.02 5.93
N SER A 27 16.06 -7.80 7.02
CA SER A 27 16.41 -9.23 6.96
C SER A 27 15.35 -10.06 6.22
N GLN A 28 14.06 -9.75 6.36
CA GLN A 28 13.00 -10.46 5.61
C GLN A 28 13.04 -10.19 4.09
N THR A 29 13.49 -9.00 3.68
CA THR A 29 13.70 -8.67 2.26
C THR A 29 15.09 -9.05 1.74
N ALA A 30 16.11 -9.09 2.60
CA ALA A 30 17.49 -9.39 2.20
C ALA A 30 17.77 -10.90 2.18
N ASP A 31 17.18 -11.70 3.06
CA ASP A 31 17.42 -13.14 3.10
C ASP A 31 16.81 -13.86 1.87
N SER A 32 15.80 -13.25 1.21
CA SER A 32 15.26 -13.73 -0.06
C SER A 32 16.04 -13.26 -1.30
N VAL A 33 16.80 -12.16 -1.19
CA VAL A 33 17.58 -11.56 -2.29
C VAL A 33 19.04 -12.04 -2.30
N VAL A 34 19.62 -12.36 -1.14
CA VAL A 34 21.05 -12.74 -1.04
C VAL A 34 21.28 -14.23 -1.38
N GLN A 35 20.29 -15.11 -1.20
CA GLN A 35 20.47 -16.54 -1.53
C GLN A 35 20.42 -16.85 -3.03
N SER A 36 19.97 -15.94 -3.89
CA SER A 36 19.90 -16.14 -5.35
C SER A 36 21.11 -15.58 -6.11
N ILE A 37 21.97 -14.78 -5.48
CA ILE A 37 23.08 -14.08 -6.17
C ILE A 37 24.44 -14.82 -6.06
N THR A 38 24.60 -15.82 -5.18
CA THR A 38 25.89 -16.50 -5.00
C THR A 38 25.96 -17.91 -5.58
N LYS A 39 25.47 -18.13 -6.81
CA LYS A 39 25.71 -19.41 -7.51
C LYS A 39 25.51 -19.39 -9.03
N THR A 40 26.21 -18.50 -9.74
CA THR A 40 26.48 -18.72 -11.18
C THR A 40 27.74 -17.98 -11.63
N GLU A 41 28.70 -18.79 -12.10
CA GLU A 41 29.75 -18.48 -13.07
C GLU A 41 30.96 -17.61 -12.65
N LEU A 42 32.00 -18.30 -12.19
CA LEU A 42 33.40 -17.93 -12.44
C LEU A 42 34.08 -19.09 -13.18
N SER A 43 33.96 -19.08 -14.51
CA SER A 43 34.83 -19.86 -15.40
C SER A 43 35.00 -19.12 -16.73
N SER A 44 35.98 -18.24 -16.82
CA SER A 44 36.90 -18.18 -17.96
C SER A 44 37.97 -17.12 -17.73
N SER A 45 39.18 -17.58 -17.96
CA SER A 45 40.45 -16.85 -18.03
C SER A 45 40.38 -15.62 -18.94
N ILE A 46 40.83 -14.46 -18.44
CA ILE A 46 41.62 -13.46 -19.20
C ILE A 46 42.54 -12.71 -18.22
N SER A 47 43.72 -12.43 -18.74
CA SER A 47 44.98 -12.01 -18.14
C SER A 47 44.96 -10.74 -17.27
N ILE A 48 45.75 -10.85 -16.20
CA ILE A 48 46.32 -9.82 -15.35
C ILE A 48 46.89 -8.66 -16.17
N ASN A 49 46.54 -7.43 -15.81
CA ASN A 49 47.51 -6.34 -15.82
C ASN A 49 47.23 -5.37 -14.66
N GLU A 50 48.25 -5.19 -13.84
CA GLU A 50 48.30 -4.43 -12.61
C GLU A 50 48.31 -2.92 -12.89
N ASN A 51 47.53 -2.12 -12.15
CA ASN A 51 48.07 -1.08 -11.25
C ASN A 51 47.00 -0.13 -10.67
N ALA A 52 47.19 0.12 -9.37
CA ALA A 52 46.77 1.26 -8.53
C ALA A 52 45.29 1.37 -8.14
N ASP A 53 44.88 0.99 -6.92
CA ASP A 53 45.05 1.67 -5.61
C ASP A 53 44.45 3.08 -5.54
N TYR A 54 43.33 3.24 -4.82
CA TYR A 54 43.32 3.95 -3.52
C TYR A 54 41.97 3.82 -2.78
N GLU A 55 42.06 3.18 -1.60
CA GLU A 55 41.34 3.44 -0.34
C GLU A 55 39.82 3.20 -0.17
N LYS A 56 39.51 1.97 0.27
CA LYS A 56 38.54 1.69 1.35
C LYS A 56 39.32 1.34 2.62
N ARG A 57 39.00 1.96 3.77
CA ARG A 57 39.02 1.34 5.12
C ARG A 57 38.69 2.36 6.23
N MET A 58 37.64 2.07 7.00
CA MET A 58 37.72 2.02 8.47
C MET A 58 36.46 1.35 9.03
N PHE A 59 36.60 0.08 9.42
CA PHE A 59 35.80 -0.57 10.45
C PHE A 59 36.80 -1.24 11.39
N PHE A 60 36.82 -0.82 12.65
CA PHE A 60 37.60 -1.47 13.71
C PHE A 60 36.69 -2.42 14.49
N SER A 61 37.15 -3.67 14.56
CA SER A 61 36.74 -4.72 15.49
C SER A 61 37.26 -4.47 16.91
N LEU A 62 36.90 -5.40 17.81
CA LEU A 62 37.48 -5.77 19.13
C LEU A 62 36.44 -5.59 20.25
N ASP A 63 36.25 -6.49 21.22
CA ASP A 63 36.66 -7.89 21.43
C ASP A 63 35.85 -8.38 22.65
N TYR A 64 35.43 -9.64 22.65
CA TYR A 64 34.79 -10.31 23.80
C TYR A 64 35.88 -10.87 24.74
N LYS A 65 35.87 -10.47 26.03
CA LYS A 65 36.53 -11.24 27.11
C LYS A 65 35.71 -11.23 28.39
N ASP A 66 35.45 -12.44 28.89
CA ASP A 66 34.95 -12.77 30.22
C ASP A 66 35.85 -12.23 31.35
N LEU A 67 35.23 -11.75 32.43
CA LEU A 67 35.78 -11.76 33.78
C LEU A 67 34.64 -11.72 34.80
N SER A 68 34.66 -12.68 35.72
CA SER A 68 33.66 -12.94 36.74
C SER A 68 33.97 -12.24 38.08
N HIS A 69 32.90 -11.82 38.77
CA HIS A 69 32.74 -11.59 40.22
C HIS A 69 33.48 -10.41 40.92
N SER A 70 32.73 -9.40 41.37
CA SER A 70 32.54 -9.13 42.81
C SER A 70 31.46 -8.07 43.09
N ASN A 71 30.69 -8.31 44.16
CA ASN A 71 29.64 -7.44 44.71
C ASN A 71 30.18 -6.13 45.29
N LYS A 72 29.55 -4.99 44.97
CA LYS A 72 29.29 -3.92 45.94
C LYS A 72 28.16 -2.99 45.46
N LYS A 73 27.09 -2.97 46.26
CA LYS A 73 25.94 -2.06 46.13
C LYS A 73 26.39 -0.61 46.31
N GLN A 74 26.17 0.24 45.30
CA GLN A 74 26.05 1.68 45.49
C GLN A 74 24.66 2.13 45.02
N LYS A 75 23.86 2.57 46.00
CA LYS A 75 22.56 3.22 45.82
C LYS A 75 22.83 4.59 45.19
N ILE A 76 22.58 4.74 43.89
CA ILE A 76 22.40 6.05 43.27
C ILE A 76 20.91 6.32 43.28
N ILE A 77 20.49 7.25 44.14
CA ILE A 77 19.15 7.80 44.16
C ILE A 77 19.06 8.74 42.95
N HIS A 78 18.56 8.23 41.83
CA HIS A 78 18.12 9.07 40.72
C HIS A 78 16.65 9.44 40.93
N THR A 79 16.41 10.72 41.18
CA THR A 79 15.12 11.40 41.04
C THR A 79 14.55 11.12 39.63
N PRO A 80 13.29 10.65 39.47
CA PRO A 80 12.75 10.37 38.15
C PRO A 80 12.15 11.65 37.56
N ILE A 81 12.98 12.47 36.91
CA ILE A 81 12.50 13.51 35.99
C ILE A 81 13.06 13.16 34.60
N SER A 82 12.16 13.09 33.62
CA SER A 82 12.34 12.66 32.22
C SER A 82 12.37 11.15 31.94
N ARG A 83 11.18 10.51 32.01
CA ARG A 83 10.87 9.55 30.94
C ARG A 83 10.34 10.38 29.76
N GLU A 84 11.15 10.54 28.73
CA GLU A 84 10.63 10.84 27.38
C GLU A 84 9.44 9.91 27.12
N LEU A 85 8.30 10.42 26.64
CA LEU A 85 7.32 9.52 26.04
C LEU A 85 7.94 9.07 24.72
N LYS A 86 8.78 8.02 24.77
CA LYS A 86 9.47 7.44 23.62
C LYS A 86 8.53 6.90 22.52
N GLU A 87 7.21 7.11 22.65
CA GLU A 87 6.17 6.39 21.92
C GLU A 87 5.00 7.32 21.55
N PRO A 88 5.17 8.20 20.54
CA PRO A 88 4.10 9.03 19.99
C PRO A 88 3.06 8.20 19.22
N PHE A 89 3.40 6.97 18.80
CA PHE A 89 2.50 6.11 18.04
C PHE A 89 1.48 5.39 18.92
N VAL A 90 0.20 5.67 18.68
CA VAL A 90 -0.92 5.05 19.40
C VAL A 90 -0.99 3.54 19.18
N SER A 91 -0.57 3.05 18.01
CA SER A 91 -0.45 1.62 17.73
C SER A 91 0.40 0.89 18.78
N VAL A 92 1.54 1.47 19.16
CA VAL A 92 2.43 0.91 20.20
C VAL A 92 1.77 0.93 21.57
N ARG A 93 1.06 2.01 21.90
CA ARG A 93 0.31 2.14 23.17
C ARG A 93 -0.77 1.08 23.27
N VAL A 94 -1.56 0.90 22.22
CA VAL A 94 -2.61 -0.12 22.13
C VAL A 94 -2.00 -1.52 22.22
N ALA A 95 -0.91 -1.79 21.50
CA ALA A 95 -0.20 -3.07 21.58
C ALA A 95 0.30 -3.38 23.01
N LYS A 96 0.86 -2.38 23.71
CA LYS A 96 1.31 -2.50 25.10
C LYS A 96 0.16 -2.68 26.09
N TRP A 97 -0.91 -1.94 25.91
CA TRP A 97 -2.11 -2.08 26.72
C TRP A 97 -2.71 -3.47 26.55
N LEU A 98 -2.82 -3.96 25.31
CA LEU A 98 -3.33 -5.29 25.01
C LEU A 98 -2.52 -6.38 25.74
N ARG A 99 -1.18 -6.30 25.69
CA ARG A 99 -0.28 -7.22 26.41
C ARG A 99 -0.55 -7.30 27.91
N ARG A 100 -0.92 -6.17 28.53
CA ARG A 100 -1.07 -6.08 29.99
C ARG A 100 -2.44 -6.51 30.48
N ASN A 101 -3.44 -6.44 29.61
CA ASN A 101 -4.84 -6.61 30.01
C ASN A 101 -5.43 -7.97 29.64
N SER A 102 -4.68 -8.87 28.97
CA SER A 102 -5.08 -10.25 28.63
C SER A 102 -6.54 -10.37 28.19
N ILE A 103 -7.01 -9.41 27.38
CA ILE A 103 -8.43 -9.28 27.06
C ILE A 103 -8.81 -10.32 26.02
N GLN A 104 -9.92 -11.01 26.26
CA GLN A 104 -10.57 -11.83 25.25
C GLN A 104 -11.21 -10.93 24.20
N LEU A 105 -10.49 -10.65 23.12
CA LEU A 105 -11.04 -9.93 21.98
C LEU A 105 -11.64 -10.92 20.99
N SER A 106 -12.85 -10.64 20.50
CA SER A 106 -13.42 -11.32 19.34
C SER A 106 -12.81 -10.71 18.07
N THR A 107 -11.52 -10.91 17.83
CA THR A 107 -10.92 -10.51 16.55
C THR A 107 -11.24 -11.55 15.49
N ASP A 108 -11.53 -11.08 14.29
CA ASP A 108 -11.72 -11.95 13.12
C ASP A 108 -10.42 -12.72 12.87
N ARG A 109 -10.43 -14.04 13.09
CA ARG A 109 -9.25 -14.93 13.08
C ARG A 109 -8.53 -14.97 11.74
N LYS A 110 -9.14 -14.42 10.69
CA LYS A 110 -8.60 -14.44 9.32
C LYS A 110 -7.61 -13.32 9.04
N ALA A 111 -7.68 -12.20 9.76
CA ALA A 111 -6.73 -11.10 9.54
C ALA A 111 -5.31 -11.56 9.87
N THR A 112 -4.37 -11.30 8.97
CA THR A 112 -2.95 -11.60 9.12
C THR A 112 -2.15 -10.32 9.40
N SER A 113 -2.62 -9.16 8.94
CA SER A 113 -1.97 -7.85 9.16
C SER A 113 -2.02 -7.43 10.64
N PRO A 114 -0.87 -7.04 11.24
CA PRO A 114 -0.83 -6.39 12.55
C PRO A 114 -1.67 -5.11 12.62
N ASN A 115 -1.74 -4.31 11.55
CA ASN A 115 -2.51 -3.06 11.54
C ASN A 115 -4.01 -3.36 11.65
N THR A 116 -4.52 -4.33 10.89
CA THR A 116 -5.93 -4.75 10.97
C THR A 116 -6.27 -5.30 12.36
N LYS A 117 -5.39 -6.15 12.92
CA LYS A 117 -5.58 -6.67 14.28
C LYS A 117 -5.64 -5.55 15.32
N LEU A 118 -4.68 -4.63 15.29
CA LEU A 118 -4.63 -3.47 16.20
C LEU A 118 -5.82 -2.53 16.01
N PHE A 119 -6.24 -2.31 14.77
CA PHE A 119 -7.44 -1.52 14.48
C PHE A 119 -8.68 -2.16 15.11
N ASN A 120 -8.88 -3.47 14.91
CA ASN A 120 -10.00 -4.20 15.51
C ASN A 120 -9.97 -4.13 17.04
N VAL A 121 -8.79 -4.28 17.66
CA VAL A 121 -8.60 -4.08 19.10
C VAL A 121 -9.04 -2.68 19.52
N SER A 122 -8.63 -1.65 18.77
CA SER A 122 -8.93 -0.24 19.06
C SER A 122 -10.42 0.10 19.06
N ARG A 123 -11.24 -0.70 18.37
CA ARG A 123 -12.70 -0.51 18.32
C ARG A 123 -13.43 -1.18 19.49
N SER A 124 -12.75 -2.01 20.29
CA SER A 124 -13.36 -2.61 21.49
C SER A 124 -13.68 -1.54 22.53
N GLU A 125 -14.78 -1.72 23.26
CA GLU A 125 -15.23 -0.77 24.29
C GLU A 125 -14.14 -0.52 25.34
N GLN A 126 -13.44 -1.58 25.77
CA GLN A 126 -12.35 -1.51 26.73
C GLN A 126 -11.17 -0.67 26.20
N CYS A 127 -10.80 -0.84 24.92
CA CYS A 127 -9.69 -0.10 24.34
C CYS A 127 -10.06 1.37 24.10
N VAL A 128 -11.29 1.63 23.66
CA VAL A 128 -11.81 3.00 23.55
C VAL A 128 -11.80 3.71 24.91
N GLN A 129 -12.20 3.01 25.98
CA GLN A 129 -12.16 3.56 27.33
C GLN A 129 -10.72 3.85 27.78
N PHE A 130 -9.79 2.92 27.55
CA PHE A 130 -8.36 3.14 27.80
C PHE A 130 -7.81 4.37 27.05
N LEU A 131 -8.13 4.52 25.76
CA LEU A 131 -7.67 5.66 24.97
C LEU A 131 -8.24 7.00 25.51
N LYS A 132 -9.49 7.02 25.98
CA LYS A 132 -10.08 8.20 26.62
C LYS A 132 -9.38 8.55 27.94
N GLU A 133 -9.08 7.56 28.77
CA GLU A 133 -8.36 7.76 30.04
C GLU A 133 -6.94 8.30 29.81
N GLU A 134 -6.21 7.74 28.83
CA GLU A 134 -4.89 8.23 28.43
C GLU A 134 -4.95 9.67 27.90
N ARG A 135 -5.95 10.00 27.07
CA ARG A 135 -6.17 11.37 26.60
C ARG A 135 -6.38 12.31 27.78
N ASP A 136 -7.27 11.97 28.70
CA ASP A 136 -7.61 12.83 29.83
C ASP A 136 -6.40 13.04 30.76
N ASP A 137 -5.55 12.01 30.93
CA ASP A 137 -4.28 12.13 31.63
C ASP A 137 -3.28 13.09 30.95
N LEU A 138 -3.13 12.97 29.62
CA LEU A 138 -2.25 13.84 28.85
C LEU A 138 -2.75 15.30 28.84
N LEU A 139 -4.06 15.53 28.77
CA LEU A 139 -4.64 16.87 28.87
C LEU A 139 -4.39 17.52 30.24
N ARG A 140 -4.48 16.73 31.34
CA ARG A 140 -4.11 17.21 32.68
C ARG A 140 -2.62 17.58 32.75
N LYS A 141 -1.75 16.77 32.14
CA LYS A 141 -0.31 17.09 32.04
C LYS A 141 -0.07 18.37 31.24
N CYS A 142 -0.70 18.55 30.08
CA CYS A 142 -0.59 19.79 29.29
C CYS A 142 -1.01 21.06 30.05
N SER A 143 -1.86 20.93 31.08
CA SER A 143 -2.27 22.07 31.91
C SER A 143 -1.18 22.51 32.90
N MET A 144 -0.11 21.73 33.06
CA MET A 144 1.04 22.04 33.90
C MET A 144 2.12 22.78 33.09
N PRO A 145 2.73 23.86 33.62
CA PRO A 145 3.72 24.67 32.89
C PRO A 145 4.89 23.86 32.29
N ASP A 146 5.39 22.87 33.03
CA ASP A 146 6.55 22.05 32.63
C ASP A 146 6.26 21.12 31.44
N PHE A 147 5.00 20.88 31.13
CA PHE A 147 4.57 19.87 30.16
C PHE A 147 3.83 20.47 28.96
N ASN A 148 3.34 21.71 29.03
CA ASN A 148 2.65 22.35 27.92
C ASN A 148 3.55 22.58 26.69
N ASN A 149 4.85 22.76 26.90
CA ASN A 149 5.84 22.99 25.84
C ASN A 149 6.49 21.70 25.33
N ARG A 150 5.90 20.53 25.61
CA ARG A 150 6.39 19.23 25.15
C ARG A 150 5.69 18.79 23.88
N ASP A 151 6.46 18.67 22.80
CA ASP A 151 6.00 18.27 21.48
C ASP A 151 5.43 16.84 21.47
N ASP A 152 6.10 15.91 22.16
CA ASP A 152 5.71 14.51 22.25
C ASP A 152 4.36 14.28 22.93
N ILE A 153 3.98 15.11 23.90
CA ILE A 153 2.66 15.07 24.54
C ILE A 153 1.57 15.50 23.55
N HIS A 154 1.79 16.61 22.84
CA HIS A 154 0.84 17.08 21.82
C HIS A 154 0.75 16.08 20.65
N ALA A 155 1.85 15.45 20.25
CA ALA A 155 1.84 14.41 19.22
C ALA A 155 1.05 13.17 19.67
N ALA A 156 1.23 12.72 20.91
CA ALA A 156 0.47 11.60 21.48
C ALA A 156 -1.04 11.91 21.58
N LEU A 157 -1.40 13.11 22.03
CA LEU A 157 -2.80 13.58 22.03
C LEU A 157 -3.37 13.57 20.61
N ALA A 158 -2.63 14.09 19.63
CA ALA A 158 -3.07 14.08 18.24
C ALA A 158 -3.35 12.66 17.71
N GLY A 159 -2.45 11.72 17.99
CA GLY A 159 -2.65 10.32 17.60
C GLY A 159 -3.85 9.67 18.29
N ILE A 160 -4.08 9.97 19.58
CA ILE A 160 -5.22 9.38 20.32
C ILE A 160 -6.53 9.94 19.77
N GLU A 161 -6.60 11.25 19.53
CA GLU A 161 -7.79 11.88 18.93
C GLU A 161 -8.04 11.36 17.51
N ASP A 162 -7.00 11.11 16.71
CA ASP A 162 -7.12 10.45 15.40
C ASP A 162 -7.77 9.06 15.51
N TRP A 163 -7.30 8.23 16.45
CA TRP A 163 -7.85 6.88 16.67
C TRP A 163 -9.29 6.93 17.21
N LEU A 164 -9.63 7.93 18.02
CA LEU A 164 -10.99 8.23 18.50
C LEU A 164 -11.87 8.94 17.45
N GLN A 165 -11.34 9.22 16.25
CA GLN A 165 -12.01 9.90 15.13
C GLN A 165 -12.38 11.38 15.39
N ASN A 166 -11.70 12.03 16.32
CA ASN A 166 -11.81 13.46 16.63
C ASN A 166 -10.79 14.28 15.82
N TYR A 167 -10.85 14.19 14.49
CA TYR A 167 -9.78 14.67 13.61
C TYR A 167 -9.48 16.18 13.71
N ASN A 168 -10.47 17.02 14.03
CA ASN A 168 -10.26 18.46 14.21
C ASN A 168 -9.38 18.74 15.44
N GLU A 169 -9.66 18.08 16.57
CA GLU A 169 -8.85 18.20 17.79
C GLU A 169 -7.45 17.60 17.57
N ALA A 170 -7.38 16.45 16.87
CA ALA A 170 -6.12 15.87 16.46
C ALA A 170 -5.25 16.86 15.66
N LEU A 171 -5.88 17.61 14.74
CA LEU A 171 -5.20 18.61 13.93
C LEU A 171 -4.73 19.83 14.74
N VAL A 172 -5.44 20.21 15.82
CA VAL A 172 -5.00 21.26 16.75
C VAL A 172 -3.75 20.82 17.49
N HIS A 173 -3.77 19.62 18.06
CA HIS A 173 -2.64 19.07 18.82
C HIS A 173 -1.40 18.86 17.94
N ILE A 174 -1.53 18.29 16.74
CA ILE A 174 -0.37 18.06 15.88
C ILE A 174 0.27 19.37 15.40
N LYS A 175 -0.52 20.44 15.21
CA LYS A 175 0.03 21.77 14.89
C LYS A 175 0.88 22.32 16.03
N ARG A 176 0.48 22.09 17.28
CA ARG A 176 1.28 22.48 18.45
C ARG A 176 2.57 21.67 18.53
N ALA A 177 2.50 20.36 18.33
CA ALA A 177 3.69 19.50 18.27
C ALA A 177 4.69 19.97 17.20
N ILE A 178 4.21 20.31 16.00
CA ILE A 178 5.05 20.84 14.91
C ILE A 178 5.61 22.23 15.22
N ALA A 179 4.85 23.09 15.92
CA ALA A 179 5.36 24.41 16.32
C ALA A 179 6.58 24.29 17.26
N LEU A 180 6.59 23.24 18.09
CA LEU A 180 7.70 22.91 18.99
C LEU A 180 8.83 22.14 18.28
N SER A 181 8.48 21.26 17.33
CA SER A 181 9.43 20.42 16.57
C SER A 181 9.12 20.44 15.05
N PRO A 182 9.51 21.51 14.32
CA PRO A 182 9.08 21.74 12.93
C PRO A 182 9.58 20.71 11.91
N ASN A 183 10.73 20.09 12.19
CA ASN A 183 11.42 19.17 11.27
C ASN A 183 11.10 17.70 11.55
N ASN A 184 10.24 17.39 12.53
CA ASN A 184 9.87 16.01 12.82
C ASN A 184 8.99 15.45 11.68
N LYS A 185 9.56 14.52 10.90
CA LYS A 185 8.90 13.93 9.72
C LYS A 185 7.61 13.19 10.07
N GLU A 186 7.56 12.50 11.19
CA GLU A 186 6.36 11.78 11.65
C GLU A 186 5.22 12.75 11.95
N TYR A 187 5.53 13.88 12.57
CA TYR A 187 4.51 14.90 12.89
C TYR A 187 3.98 15.56 11.63
N LEU A 188 4.88 15.87 10.68
CA LEU A 188 4.52 16.40 9.37
C LEU A 188 3.63 15.42 8.60
N TRP A 189 3.95 14.12 8.64
CA TRP A 189 3.16 13.08 8.00
C TRP A 189 1.76 12.96 8.63
N LEU A 190 1.68 12.88 9.96
CA LEU A 190 0.41 12.80 10.69
C LEU A 190 -0.46 14.04 10.42
N LYS A 191 0.13 15.23 10.38
CA LYS A 191 -0.59 16.45 9.97
C LYS A 191 -1.17 16.31 8.57
N LYS A 192 -0.40 15.80 7.60
CA LYS A 192 -0.89 15.63 6.22
C LYS A 192 -2.03 14.63 6.14
N LYS A 193 -1.93 13.51 6.87
CA LYS A 193 -2.99 12.51 6.98
C LYS A 193 -4.28 13.13 7.55
N LEU A 194 -4.17 13.80 8.70
CA LEU A 194 -5.30 14.48 9.35
C LEU A 194 -5.92 15.55 8.47
N GLN A 195 -5.11 16.31 7.73
CA GLN A 195 -5.61 17.28 6.76
C GLN A 195 -6.45 16.61 5.66
N ARG A 196 -6.01 15.48 5.11
CA ARG A 196 -6.82 14.72 4.13
C ARG A 196 -8.13 14.26 4.73
N GLN A 197 -8.09 13.67 5.92
CA GLN A 197 -9.29 13.16 6.60
C GLN A 197 -10.29 14.29 6.91
N CYS A 198 -9.83 15.43 7.46
CA CYS A 198 -10.68 16.59 7.70
C CYS A 198 -11.27 17.17 6.42
N ASN A 199 -10.49 17.26 5.33
CA ASN A 199 -10.98 17.76 4.05
C ASN A 199 -12.11 16.87 3.48
N VAL A 200 -11.94 15.54 3.57
CA VAL A 200 -12.98 14.58 3.19
C VAL A 200 -14.26 14.79 4.01
N GLN A 201 -14.14 14.85 5.34
CA GLN A 201 -15.30 15.08 6.22
C GLN A 201 -16.01 16.40 5.93
N GLN A 202 -15.27 17.49 5.72
CA GLN A 202 -15.85 18.78 5.39
C GLN A 202 -16.59 18.74 4.06
N TYR A 203 -16.01 18.11 3.05
CA TYR A 203 -16.66 17.92 1.75
C TYR A 203 -17.94 17.09 1.89
N GLN A 204 -17.89 15.98 2.62
CA GLN A 204 -19.06 15.13 2.87
C GLN A 204 -20.15 15.88 3.62
N ILE A 205 -19.83 16.63 4.68
CA ILE A 205 -20.80 17.45 5.41
C ILE A 205 -21.48 18.48 4.49
N GLN A 206 -20.71 19.13 3.61
CA GLN A 206 -21.26 20.08 2.65
C GLN A 206 -22.20 19.40 1.64
N LYS A 207 -21.79 18.25 1.09
CA LYS A 207 -22.61 17.49 0.15
C LYS A 207 -23.87 16.90 0.80
N SER A 208 -23.77 16.38 2.02
CA SER A 208 -24.91 15.84 2.77
C SER A 208 -25.99 16.90 3.01
N LYS A 209 -25.62 18.17 3.19
CA LYS A 209 -26.60 19.27 3.28
C LYS A 209 -27.34 19.51 1.97
N ALA A 210 -26.70 19.31 0.82
CA ALA A 210 -27.28 19.52 -0.49
C ALA A 210 -28.25 18.39 -0.90
N ILE A 211 -28.08 17.18 -0.36
CA ILE A 211 -28.82 15.98 -0.79
C ILE A 211 -29.95 15.54 0.15
N LYS A 212 -30.31 16.36 1.14
CA LYS A 212 -31.30 16.02 2.19
C LYS A 212 -32.65 15.49 1.68
N ASN A 213 -33.00 15.77 0.42
CA ASN A 213 -34.26 15.37 -0.19
C ASN A 213 -34.10 14.34 -1.32
N ILE A 214 -32.90 13.78 -1.50
CA ILE A 214 -32.65 12.76 -2.51
C ILE A 214 -32.83 11.40 -1.83
N THR A 215 -33.74 10.58 -2.37
CA THR A 215 -33.84 9.17 -1.98
C THR A 215 -32.55 8.47 -2.38
N PRO A 216 -31.81 7.87 -1.43
CA PRO A 216 -30.60 7.13 -1.76
C PRO A 216 -30.90 6.01 -2.74
N LYS A 217 -30.07 5.87 -3.77
CA LYS A 217 -30.19 4.80 -4.77
C LYS A 217 -28.81 4.43 -5.29
N LEU A 218 -28.71 3.21 -5.82
CA LEU A 218 -27.50 2.82 -6.52
C LEU A 218 -27.29 3.72 -7.76
N PRO A 219 -26.05 4.16 -8.01
CA PRO A 219 -25.74 4.96 -9.18
C PRO A 219 -25.87 4.13 -10.46
N ASP A 220 -26.25 4.79 -11.54
CA ASP A 220 -26.30 4.19 -12.88
C ASP A 220 -24.87 4.08 -13.45
N PHE A 221 -24.57 3.00 -14.18
CA PHE A 221 -23.24 2.76 -14.74
C PHE A 221 -23.09 3.32 -16.15
N ILE A 222 -21.98 4.01 -16.39
CA ILE A 222 -21.54 4.41 -17.73
C ILE A 222 -20.63 3.31 -18.28
N GLN A 223 -20.82 2.87 -19.52
CA GLN A 223 -19.94 1.86 -20.11
C GLN A 223 -18.57 2.44 -20.44
N VAL A 224 -17.50 1.71 -20.14
CA VAL A 224 -16.15 2.05 -20.60
C VAL A 224 -16.05 1.85 -22.11
N GLU A 225 -15.46 2.83 -22.79
CA GLU A 225 -15.25 2.80 -24.23
C GLU A 225 -14.28 1.69 -24.64
N ARG A 226 -14.54 1.06 -25.80
CA ARG A 226 -13.66 0.08 -26.44
C ARG A 226 -13.17 0.61 -27.77
N VAL A 227 -11.87 0.57 -28.00
CA VAL A 227 -11.23 1.05 -29.24
C VAL A 227 -10.19 0.04 -29.73
N SER A 228 -10.14 -0.21 -31.04
CA SER A 228 -9.13 -1.09 -31.63
C SER A 228 -7.75 -0.42 -31.62
N CYS A 229 -6.70 -1.17 -31.30
CA CYS A 229 -5.32 -0.68 -31.38
C CYS A 229 -4.90 -0.31 -32.81
N LYS A 230 -5.63 -0.79 -33.82
CA LYS A 230 -5.39 -0.48 -35.25
C LYS A 230 -5.83 0.93 -35.62
N GLU A 231 -6.73 1.52 -34.84
CA GLU A 231 -7.32 2.84 -35.08
C GLU A 231 -6.90 3.88 -34.03
N LEU A 232 -6.31 3.44 -32.92
CA LEU A 232 -5.88 4.30 -31.82
C LEU A 232 -4.39 4.59 -31.90
N THR A 233 -4.02 5.80 -32.33
CA THR A 233 -2.61 6.22 -32.27
C THR A 233 -2.17 6.47 -30.83
N VAL A 234 -0.86 6.43 -30.56
CA VAL A 234 -0.32 6.77 -29.23
C VAL A 234 -0.66 8.21 -28.83
N GLU A 235 -0.70 9.14 -29.79
CA GLU A 235 -1.07 10.53 -29.55
C GLU A 235 -2.56 10.66 -29.19
N ASP A 236 -3.44 9.97 -29.92
CA ASP A 236 -4.87 9.93 -29.61
C ASP A 236 -5.13 9.28 -28.26
N PHE A 237 -4.42 8.19 -27.94
CA PHE A 237 -4.52 7.56 -26.63
C PHE A 237 -4.24 8.56 -25.50
N LYS A 238 -3.13 9.31 -25.61
CA LYS A 238 -2.76 10.31 -24.61
C LYS A 238 -3.78 11.43 -24.53
N ARG A 239 -4.13 12.04 -25.66
CA ARG A 239 -5.03 13.20 -25.74
C ARG A 239 -6.46 12.89 -25.32
N CYS A 240 -6.99 11.72 -25.70
CA CYS A 240 -8.39 11.37 -25.49
C CYS A 240 -8.63 10.66 -24.15
N TYR A 241 -7.65 9.90 -23.64
CA TYR A 241 -7.84 9.08 -22.45
C TYR A 241 -6.93 9.48 -21.30
N VAL A 242 -5.63 9.57 -21.51
CA VAL A 242 -4.67 9.84 -20.42
C VAL A 242 -4.86 11.26 -19.87
N ASP A 243 -4.82 12.28 -20.72
CA ASP A 243 -4.93 13.69 -20.32
C ASP A 243 -6.32 14.04 -19.80
N ARG A 244 -7.35 13.34 -20.30
CA ARG A 244 -8.74 13.49 -19.84
C ARG A 244 -9.09 12.63 -18.63
N ARG A 245 -8.14 11.84 -18.14
CA ARG A 245 -8.33 10.87 -17.05
C ARG A 245 -9.56 9.98 -17.29
N GLN A 246 -9.68 9.41 -18.48
CA GLN A 246 -10.77 8.50 -18.85
C GLN A 246 -10.25 7.07 -19.00
N PRO A 247 -10.89 6.07 -18.37
CA PRO A 247 -10.55 4.68 -18.63
C PRO A 247 -10.96 4.28 -20.06
N VAL A 248 -10.20 3.36 -20.66
CA VAL A 248 -10.48 2.83 -22.00
C VAL A 248 -10.04 1.37 -22.07
N ILE A 249 -10.78 0.59 -22.84
CA ILE A 249 -10.37 -0.75 -23.25
C ILE A 249 -9.81 -0.68 -24.67
N ILE A 250 -8.59 -1.16 -24.84
CA ILE A 250 -7.92 -1.32 -26.13
C ILE A 250 -8.04 -2.78 -26.55
N VAL A 251 -8.53 -3.03 -27.76
CA VAL A 251 -8.70 -4.38 -28.34
C VAL A 251 -7.75 -4.62 -29.51
N ASP A 252 -7.70 -5.87 -30.01
CA ASP A 252 -6.89 -6.31 -31.14
C ASP A 252 -5.36 -6.23 -30.96
N LEU A 253 -4.85 -6.07 -29.73
CA LEU A 253 -3.43 -5.87 -29.46
C LEU A 253 -2.61 -7.15 -29.18
N LEU A 254 -3.23 -8.32 -29.05
CA LEU A 254 -2.55 -9.54 -28.59
C LEU A 254 -1.29 -9.87 -29.39
N SER A 255 -1.36 -9.74 -30.72
CA SER A 255 -0.22 -10.00 -31.63
C SER A 255 0.93 -9.01 -31.47
N GLU A 256 0.67 -7.83 -30.90
CA GLU A 256 1.68 -6.79 -30.65
C GLU A 256 2.46 -7.03 -29.36
N ILE A 257 1.89 -7.79 -28.42
CA ILE A 257 2.42 -7.92 -27.05
C ILE A 257 3.00 -9.30 -26.76
N THR A 258 2.63 -10.33 -27.51
CA THR A 258 3.20 -11.68 -27.35
C THR A 258 2.99 -12.53 -28.60
N ASN A 259 3.87 -13.51 -28.83
CA ASN A 259 3.72 -14.54 -29.85
C ASN A 259 3.31 -15.91 -29.28
N LYS A 260 3.07 -15.98 -27.96
CA LYS A 260 2.64 -17.19 -27.26
C LYS A 260 1.17 -17.08 -26.85
N THR A 261 0.52 -18.23 -26.74
CA THR A 261 -0.76 -18.30 -26.04
C THR A 261 -0.49 -18.31 -24.54
N TRP A 262 -0.87 -17.23 -23.85
CA TRP A 262 -0.76 -17.15 -22.40
C TRP A 262 -1.98 -17.81 -21.75
N ASP A 263 -1.75 -18.96 -21.14
CA ASP A 263 -2.71 -19.67 -20.31
C ASP A 263 -2.03 -20.19 -19.02
N PHE A 264 -2.81 -20.86 -18.18
CA PHE A 264 -2.27 -21.44 -16.94
C PHE A 264 -1.20 -22.51 -17.18
N GLU A 265 -1.24 -23.26 -18.28
CA GLU A 265 -0.23 -24.29 -18.58
C GLU A 265 1.08 -23.65 -19.00
N PHE A 266 1.02 -22.59 -19.80
CA PHE A 266 2.18 -21.81 -20.20
C PHE A 266 2.89 -21.22 -18.98
N VAL A 267 2.15 -20.58 -18.07
CA VAL A 267 2.73 -20.04 -16.83
C VAL A 267 3.34 -21.15 -15.98
N LYS A 268 2.67 -22.30 -15.82
CA LYS A 268 3.22 -23.46 -15.09
C LYS A 268 4.51 -23.98 -15.72
N SER A 269 4.60 -24.00 -17.05
CA SER A 269 5.79 -24.52 -17.74
C SER A 269 7.07 -23.71 -17.46
N ILE A 270 6.94 -22.42 -17.16
CA ILE A 270 8.07 -21.51 -16.91
C ILE A 270 8.25 -21.24 -15.42
N ALA A 271 7.17 -20.87 -14.73
CA ALA A 271 7.19 -20.41 -13.35
C ALA A 271 6.79 -21.49 -12.33
N GLY A 272 6.39 -22.69 -12.77
CA GLY A 272 5.70 -23.67 -11.93
C GLY A 272 6.47 -24.13 -10.68
N SER A 273 7.80 -24.18 -10.73
CA SER A 273 8.66 -24.55 -9.59
C SER A 273 8.96 -23.40 -8.63
N LEU A 274 8.63 -22.16 -9.01
CA LEU A 274 8.90 -20.96 -8.23
C LEU A 274 7.90 -20.86 -7.07
N LYS A 275 8.25 -20.03 -6.08
CA LYS A 275 7.43 -19.75 -4.91
C LYS A 275 6.89 -18.33 -4.95
N VAL A 276 5.68 -18.15 -4.44
CA VAL A 276 5.00 -16.86 -4.36
C VAL A 276 4.22 -16.75 -3.06
N THR A 277 4.22 -15.56 -2.45
CA THR A 277 3.32 -15.24 -1.34
C THR A 277 2.01 -14.76 -1.91
N VAL A 278 0.94 -15.52 -1.68
CA VAL A 278 -0.41 -15.16 -2.15
C VAL A 278 -1.11 -14.27 -1.13
N LYS A 279 -2.05 -13.45 -1.60
CA LYS A 279 -2.91 -12.60 -0.79
C LYS A 279 -4.28 -13.23 -0.56
N GLN A 280 -5.00 -12.74 0.44
CA GLN A 280 -6.39 -13.08 0.70
C GLN A 280 -7.20 -11.82 0.97
N ALA A 281 -8.47 -11.82 0.54
CA ALA A 281 -9.40 -10.74 0.88
C ALA A 281 -9.89 -10.90 2.31
N ILE A 282 -9.66 -9.88 3.14
CA ILE A 282 -10.08 -9.83 4.53
C ILE A 282 -11.12 -8.72 4.71
N PRO A 283 -12.41 -9.07 4.90
CA PRO A 283 -13.46 -8.07 5.10
C PRO A 283 -13.11 -7.09 6.21
N LYS A 284 -13.28 -5.78 5.93
CA LYS A 284 -12.99 -4.69 6.87
C LYS A 284 -11.52 -4.58 7.30
N SER A 285 -10.61 -5.19 6.54
CA SER A 285 -9.19 -4.90 6.67
C SER A 285 -8.90 -3.41 6.49
N VAL A 286 -7.89 -2.92 7.20
CA VAL A 286 -7.38 -1.56 7.03
C VAL A 286 -6.24 -1.49 6.01
N GLU A 287 -5.88 -2.61 5.39
CA GLU A 287 -4.90 -2.67 4.32
C GLU A 287 -5.53 -2.26 2.98
N TRP A 288 -4.66 -1.85 2.06
CA TRP A 288 -5.01 -1.45 0.70
C TRP A 288 -5.85 -2.54 0.01
N ALA A 289 -6.95 -2.13 -0.64
CA ALA A 289 -7.94 -3.00 -1.28
C ALA A 289 -8.50 -4.15 -0.40
N GLN A 290 -8.32 -4.06 0.92
CA GLN A 290 -8.64 -5.11 1.89
C GLN A 290 -7.95 -6.46 1.61
N LEU A 291 -6.76 -6.42 1.01
CA LEU A 291 -5.94 -7.58 0.70
C LEU A 291 -4.78 -7.70 1.70
N GLU A 292 -4.63 -8.87 2.30
CA GLU A 292 -3.55 -9.16 3.25
C GLU A 292 -2.74 -10.37 2.78
N ASP A 293 -1.46 -10.43 3.15
CA ASP A 293 -0.61 -11.58 2.84
C ASP A 293 -1.13 -12.84 3.56
N SER A 294 -1.20 -13.96 2.86
CA SER A 294 -1.63 -15.25 3.40
C SER A 294 -0.41 -16.14 3.67
N ARG A 295 -0.03 -16.97 2.70
CA ARG A 295 1.04 -17.96 2.81
C ARG A 295 1.87 -17.99 1.53
N THR A 296 3.06 -18.57 1.64
CA THR A 296 3.91 -18.85 0.47
C THR A 296 3.62 -20.24 -0.07
N VAL A 297 3.39 -20.33 -1.38
CA VAL A 297 3.02 -21.55 -2.10
C VAL A 297 3.89 -21.73 -3.35
N VAL A 298 3.93 -22.94 -3.89
CA VAL A 298 4.52 -23.20 -5.20
C VAL A 298 3.54 -22.78 -6.28
N VAL A 299 4.01 -22.09 -7.33
CA VAL A 299 3.15 -21.52 -8.38
C VAL A 299 2.31 -22.58 -9.08
N ALA A 300 2.87 -23.75 -9.40
CA ALA A 300 2.10 -24.83 -10.03
C ALA A 300 0.96 -25.34 -9.13
N GLU A 301 1.25 -25.59 -7.85
CA GLU A 301 0.25 -26.04 -6.87
C GLU A 301 -0.87 -25.01 -6.69
N PHE A 302 -0.51 -23.73 -6.67
CA PHE A 302 -1.48 -22.64 -6.59
C PHE A 302 -2.38 -22.58 -7.82
N ILE A 303 -1.81 -22.67 -9.03
CA ILE A 303 -2.57 -22.68 -10.28
C ILE A 303 -3.52 -23.88 -10.33
N GLU A 304 -3.09 -25.06 -9.90
CA GLU A 304 -3.96 -26.23 -9.81
C GLU A 304 -5.13 -26.01 -8.85
N ALA A 305 -4.88 -25.44 -7.66
CA ALA A 305 -5.94 -25.10 -6.71
C ALA A 305 -6.92 -24.06 -7.28
N VAL A 306 -6.44 -23.09 -8.06
CA VAL A 306 -7.27 -22.11 -8.77
C VAL A 306 -8.13 -22.77 -9.86
N GLN A 307 -7.57 -23.71 -10.63
CA GLN A 307 -8.30 -24.44 -11.67
C GLN A 307 -9.37 -25.37 -11.07
N LYS A 308 -9.10 -25.98 -9.91
CA LYS A 308 -10.03 -26.86 -9.18
C LYS A 308 -11.02 -26.10 -8.28
N ASN A 309 -10.89 -24.78 -8.18
CA ASN A 309 -11.68 -23.92 -7.29
C ASN A 309 -11.56 -24.33 -5.80
N GLU A 310 -10.35 -24.71 -5.38
CA GLU A 310 -9.99 -25.17 -4.04
C GLU A 310 -9.36 -24.06 -3.16
N THR A 311 -9.20 -22.84 -3.70
CA THR A 311 -8.65 -21.69 -2.97
C THR A 311 -9.44 -20.41 -3.26
N SER A 312 -9.39 -19.47 -2.31
CA SER A 312 -9.85 -18.08 -2.46
C SER A 312 -8.69 -17.08 -2.32
N GLU A 313 -7.45 -17.57 -2.42
CA GLU A 313 -6.23 -16.77 -2.37
C GLU A 313 -5.89 -16.23 -3.76
N TYR A 314 -5.12 -15.14 -3.81
CA TYR A 314 -4.83 -14.35 -5.00
C TYR A 314 -3.32 -14.19 -5.16
N LEU A 315 -2.74 -14.68 -6.26
CA LEU A 315 -1.41 -14.24 -6.70
C LEU A 315 -1.56 -12.83 -7.26
N PHE A 316 -1.05 -11.85 -6.52
CA PHE A 316 -1.28 -10.43 -6.76
C PHE A 316 0.06 -9.70 -6.87
N ASP A 317 0.21 -8.88 -7.92
CA ASP A 317 1.37 -8.00 -8.14
C ASP A 317 2.72 -8.72 -8.00
N TRP A 318 2.82 -9.93 -8.57
CA TRP A 318 4.05 -10.71 -8.53
C TRP A 318 4.99 -10.24 -9.65
N SER A 319 5.96 -9.42 -9.29
CA SER A 319 6.94 -8.82 -10.20
C SER A 319 7.63 -9.87 -11.07
N LEU A 320 7.36 -9.83 -12.38
CA LEU A 320 7.99 -10.76 -13.31
C LEU A 320 9.48 -10.52 -13.45
N PRO A 321 10.00 -9.28 -13.62
CA PRO A 321 11.44 -9.10 -13.78
C PRO A 321 12.25 -9.48 -12.54
N LEU A 322 11.67 -9.39 -11.32
CA LEU A 322 12.36 -9.80 -10.09
C LEU A 322 12.23 -11.30 -9.81
N HIS A 323 11.08 -11.91 -10.07
CA HIS A 323 10.79 -13.27 -9.62
C HIS A 323 10.77 -14.31 -10.74
N CYS A 324 10.44 -13.92 -11.97
CA CYS A 324 10.41 -14.81 -13.12
C CYS A 324 10.83 -14.09 -14.42
N PRO A 325 12.12 -13.73 -14.56
CA PRO A 325 12.61 -12.99 -15.73
C PRO A 325 12.38 -13.70 -17.06
N ASP A 326 12.36 -15.03 -17.06
CA ASP A 326 12.10 -15.82 -18.27
C ASP A 326 10.66 -15.66 -18.76
N LEU A 327 9.68 -15.62 -17.85
CA LEU A 327 8.30 -15.32 -18.23
C LEU A 327 8.14 -13.84 -18.65
N ALA A 328 8.91 -12.93 -18.05
CA ALA A 328 8.92 -11.52 -18.44
C ALA A 328 9.33 -11.31 -19.91
N LYS A 329 10.27 -12.11 -20.44
CA LYS A 329 10.75 -12.02 -21.84
C LYS A 329 9.69 -12.39 -22.87
N GLU A 330 8.64 -13.10 -22.46
CA GLU A 330 7.56 -13.57 -23.34
C GLU A 330 6.44 -12.51 -23.51
N PHE A 331 6.60 -11.34 -22.88
CA PHE A 331 5.66 -10.22 -22.92
C PHE A 331 6.36 -8.92 -23.33
N VAL A 332 5.76 -8.18 -24.26
CA VAL A 332 6.18 -6.84 -24.68
C VAL A 332 5.20 -5.81 -24.15
N ILE A 333 5.70 -4.79 -23.46
CA ILE A 333 4.87 -3.67 -22.99
C ILE A 333 4.37 -2.88 -24.21
N PRO A 334 3.05 -2.62 -24.34
CA PRO A 334 2.51 -1.84 -25.45
C PRO A 334 3.12 -0.44 -25.58
N ASN A 335 3.29 0.03 -26.82
CA ASN A 335 3.86 1.35 -27.13
C ASN A 335 3.11 2.53 -26.51
N TYR A 336 1.83 2.37 -26.14
CA TYR A 336 1.07 3.37 -25.39
C TYR A 336 1.75 3.81 -24.08
N PHE A 337 2.60 2.95 -23.50
CA PHE A 337 3.26 3.15 -22.21
C PHE A 337 4.78 3.36 -22.34
N GLU A 338 5.30 3.64 -23.55
CA GLU A 338 6.73 3.89 -23.79
C GLU A 338 7.30 5.06 -22.98
N ASP A 339 6.44 5.98 -22.56
CA ASP A 339 6.82 7.15 -21.78
C ASP A 339 6.82 6.88 -20.28
N ASN A 340 6.66 5.62 -19.84
CA ASN A 340 6.70 5.25 -18.43
C ASN A 340 8.01 5.66 -17.76
N PHE A 341 7.92 6.66 -16.87
CA PHE A 341 9.03 7.20 -16.12
C PHE A 341 9.63 6.23 -15.12
N LEU A 342 8.84 5.26 -14.63
CA LEU A 342 9.35 4.22 -13.72
C LEU A 342 10.46 3.40 -14.39
N LEU A 343 10.29 3.03 -15.66
CA LEU A 343 11.29 2.29 -16.44
C LEU A 343 12.52 3.13 -16.82
N LYS A 344 12.45 4.45 -16.61
CA LYS A 344 13.52 5.41 -16.91
C LYS A 344 14.30 5.85 -15.67
N THR A 345 13.97 5.27 -14.52
CA THR A 345 14.78 5.40 -13.29
C THR A 345 16.13 4.72 -13.46
N SER A 346 17.08 5.05 -12.57
CA SER A 346 18.45 4.55 -12.63
C SER A 346 18.50 3.02 -12.46
N PRO A 347 19.44 2.31 -13.11
CA PRO A 347 19.63 0.87 -12.89
C PRO A 347 19.75 0.53 -11.40
N GLY A 348 19.06 -0.51 -10.94
CA GLY A 348 19.06 -0.93 -9.53
C GLY A 348 18.08 -0.15 -8.64
N SER A 349 17.35 0.84 -9.15
CA SER A 349 16.19 1.37 -8.43
C SER A 349 15.06 0.35 -8.38
N LEU A 350 14.39 0.29 -7.23
CA LEU A 350 13.26 -0.62 -7.00
C LEU A 350 12.27 -0.63 -8.17
N TYR A 351 11.76 0.54 -8.57
CA TYR A 351 10.65 0.60 -9.52
C TYR A 351 11.05 0.39 -10.99
N ARG A 352 12.33 0.51 -11.34
CA ARG A 352 12.82 0.23 -12.69
C ARG A 352 12.54 -1.22 -13.08
N ASP A 353 12.82 -2.11 -12.15
CA ASP A 353 12.87 -3.54 -12.37
C ASP A 353 11.67 -4.24 -11.69
N SER A 354 10.68 -3.50 -11.19
CA SER A 354 9.52 -4.08 -10.48
C SER A 354 8.38 -4.53 -11.39
N TRP A 355 8.19 -3.93 -12.56
CA TRP A 355 7.03 -4.18 -13.41
C TRP A 355 7.41 -4.58 -14.84
N PRO A 356 6.57 -5.37 -15.52
CA PRO A 356 5.19 -5.72 -15.19
C PRO A 356 5.04 -6.90 -14.21
N SER A 357 3.86 -7.04 -13.64
CA SER A 357 3.54 -8.06 -12.62
C SER A 357 2.48 -9.04 -13.09
N LEU A 358 2.56 -10.28 -12.58
CA LEU A 358 1.60 -11.35 -12.78
C LEU A 358 0.45 -11.29 -11.77
N PHE A 359 -0.76 -11.56 -12.26
CA PHE A 359 -1.97 -11.68 -11.47
C PHE A 359 -2.72 -12.96 -11.84
N ILE A 360 -2.94 -13.83 -10.86
CA ILE A 360 -3.76 -15.05 -11.01
C ILE A 360 -4.75 -15.14 -9.86
N ALA A 361 -6.04 -15.07 -10.18
CA ALA A 361 -7.12 -15.11 -9.20
C ALA A 361 -8.12 -16.22 -9.51
N PRO A 362 -8.64 -16.92 -8.48
CA PRO A 362 -9.79 -17.80 -8.65
C PRO A 362 -11.08 -16.99 -8.83
N LYS A 363 -12.09 -17.67 -9.36
CA LYS A 363 -13.44 -17.11 -9.52
C LYS A 363 -13.99 -16.61 -8.19
N GLY A 364 -14.66 -15.46 -8.22
CA GLY A 364 -15.36 -14.87 -7.08
C GLY A 364 -14.49 -14.05 -6.14
N VAL A 365 -13.16 -14.12 -6.24
CA VAL A 365 -12.26 -13.23 -5.49
C VAL A 365 -12.36 -11.81 -6.06
N ASN A 366 -12.35 -10.82 -5.18
CA ASN A 366 -12.36 -9.42 -5.54
C ASN A 366 -11.14 -8.69 -4.98
N SER A 367 -10.84 -7.55 -5.60
CA SER A 367 -9.98 -6.51 -5.01
C SER A 367 -10.92 -5.37 -4.63
N ASN A 368 -11.03 -5.10 -3.32
CA ASN A 368 -11.99 -4.11 -2.82
C ASN A 368 -11.62 -2.70 -3.31
N LEU A 369 -12.54 -1.74 -3.23
CA LEU A 369 -12.36 -0.39 -3.75
C LEU A 369 -11.04 0.22 -3.25
N HIS A 370 -10.21 0.71 -4.18
CA HIS A 370 -8.90 1.28 -3.89
C HIS A 370 -8.48 2.27 -4.97
N VAL A 371 -7.38 2.99 -4.72
CA VAL A 371 -6.69 3.84 -5.70
C VAL A 371 -5.25 3.34 -5.80
N ASP A 372 -4.70 3.35 -7.01
CA ASP A 372 -3.30 2.98 -7.24
C ASP A 372 -2.31 3.91 -6.53
N ALA A 373 -1.21 3.31 -6.07
CA ALA A 373 -0.22 3.97 -5.24
C ALA A 373 0.35 5.25 -5.90
N PHE A 374 0.64 6.24 -5.05
CA PHE A 374 1.27 7.52 -5.40
C PHE A 374 0.67 8.25 -6.61
N ALA A 375 -0.62 8.05 -6.89
CA ALA A 375 -1.30 8.60 -8.07
C ALA A 375 -0.66 8.17 -9.41
N SER A 376 -0.14 6.94 -9.48
CA SER A 376 0.22 6.32 -10.75
C SER A 376 -1.00 6.09 -11.63
N ASN A 377 -0.77 6.03 -12.94
CA ASN A 377 -1.71 5.41 -13.85
C ASN A 377 -1.48 3.89 -13.80
N PHE A 378 -2.41 3.12 -14.34
CA PHE A 378 -2.30 1.66 -14.39
C PHE A 378 -2.81 1.12 -15.73
N TRP A 379 -2.30 -0.02 -16.14
CA TRP A 379 -2.88 -0.79 -17.25
C TRP A 379 -2.83 -2.28 -16.94
N MET A 380 -3.80 -3.04 -17.44
CA MET A 380 -3.87 -4.50 -17.33
C MET A 380 -4.25 -5.13 -18.66
N VAL A 381 -3.51 -6.17 -19.06
CA VAL A 381 -3.91 -7.10 -20.12
C VAL A 381 -4.48 -8.36 -19.48
N LEU A 382 -5.67 -8.77 -19.91
CA LEU A 382 -6.26 -10.04 -19.48
C LEU A 382 -5.97 -11.12 -20.53
N PHE A 383 -5.35 -12.23 -20.13
CA PHE A 383 -5.04 -13.35 -21.03
C PHE A 383 -6.02 -14.51 -20.89
N GLN A 384 -6.57 -14.74 -19.69
CA GLN A 384 -7.55 -15.78 -19.45
C GLN A 384 -8.62 -15.30 -18.47
N GLY A 385 -9.85 -15.78 -18.65
CA GLY A 385 -10.99 -15.50 -17.78
C GLY A 385 -11.65 -14.14 -18.06
N GLN A 386 -12.45 -13.65 -17.10
CA GLN A 386 -13.18 -12.39 -17.21
C GLN A 386 -13.13 -11.63 -15.88
N LYS A 387 -12.89 -10.31 -15.96
CA LYS A 387 -12.91 -9.41 -14.80
C LYS A 387 -13.99 -8.35 -14.99
N ARG A 388 -14.86 -8.14 -14.00
CA ARG A 388 -15.71 -6.93 -13.96
C ARG A 388 -14.95 -5.84 -13.25
N TRP A 389 -14.90 -4.66 -13.85
CA TRP A 389 -14.29 -3.48 -13.27
C TRP A 389 -15.33 -2.39 -13.10
N THR A 390 -15.32 -1.73 -11.94
CA THR A 390 -16.09 -0.51 -11.67
C THR A 390 -15.13 0.59 -11.27
N PHE A 391 -15.21 1.75 -11.93
CA PHE A 391 -14.31 2.89 -11.75
C PHE A 391 -15.10 4.13 -11.35
N PHE A 392 -14.46 4.99 -10.59
CA PHE A 392 -14.98 6.31 -10.22
C PHE A 392 -14.00 7.38 -10.68
N ASP A 393 -14.53 8.55 -11.01
CA ASP A 393 -13.69 9.72 -11.24
C ASP A 393 -12.96 10.09 -9.93
N ALA A 394 -11.73 10.60 -10.04
CA ALA A 394 -10.95 10.98 -8.85
C ALA A 394 -11.69 11.98 -7.92
N ASP A 395 -12.52 12.84 -8.52
CA ASP A 395 -13.31 13.85 -7.80
C ASP A 395 -14.50 13.23 -7.02
N ASP A 396 -14.89 12.00 -7.34
CA ASP A 396 -15.91 11.22 -6.62
C ASP A 396 -15.33 10.51 -5.40
N ALA A 397 -14.01 10.43 -5.23
CA ALA A 397 -13.38 9.70 -4.14
C ALA A 397 -13.92 10.07 -2.74
N PRO A 398 -14.16 11.36 -2.38
CA PRO A 398 -14.75 11.69 -1.08
C PRO A 398 -16.18 11.16 -0.88
N LEU A 399 -16.94 10.91 -1.95
CA LEU A 399 -18.29 10.36 -1.91
C LEU A 399 -18.30 8.85 -1.60
N LEU A 400 -17.14 8.20 -1.71
CA LEU A 400 -16.93 6.77 -1.44
C LEU A 400 -16.43 6.51 -0.01
N TYR A 401 -16.46 7.53 0.85
CA TYR A 401 -16.11 7.44 2.27
C TYR A 401 -14.71 6.86 2.54
N PRO A 402 -13.65 7.51 2.00
CA PRO A 402 -12.27 7.09 2.23
C PRO A 402 -11.86 7.37 3.68
N VAL A 403 -11.12 6.43 4.25
CA VAL A 403 -10.50 6.52 5.56
C VAL A 403 -9.00 6.27 5.42
N TYR A 404 -8.21 7.16 6.01
CA TYR A 404 -6.75 7.01 6.04
C TYR A 404 -6.36 6.41 7.39
N PHE A 405 -5.71 5.25 7.38
CA PHE A 405 -5.29 4.53 8.59
C PHE A 405 -3.79 4.72 8.85
N HIS A 406 -2.97 3.74 8.48
CA HIS A 406 -1.51 3.74 8.65
C HIS A 406 -0.75 4.19 7.40
N SER A 407 -1.43 4.42 6.29
CA SER A 407 -0.84 4.92 5.03
C SER A 407 -1.60 6.13 4.49
N MET A 408 -1.05 6.72 3.42
CA MET A 408 -1.70 7.78 2.64
C MET A 408 -2.63 7.23 1.55
N ASP A 409 -2.68 5.92 1.39
CA ASP A 409 -3.62 5.25 0.50
C ASP A 409 -4.93 5.02 1.27
N PRO A 410 -6.07 5.47 0.74
CA PRO A 410 -7.33 5.36 1.45
C PRO A 410 -7.87 3.92 1.40
N VAL A 411 -8.52 3.51 2.48
CA VAL A 411 -9.46 2.38 2.48
C VAL A 411 -10.86 2.96 2.46
N PHE A 412 -11.68 2.50 1.53
CA PHE A 412 -13.04 3.01 1.37
C PHE A 412 -14.03 2.23 2.23
N SER A 413 -14.96 2.95 2.86
CA SER A 413 -16.00 2.34 3.71
C SER A 413 -17.14 1.75 2.90
N VAL A 414 -17.33 2.22 1.66
CA VAL A 414 -18.32 1.67 0.72
C VAL A 414 -17.85 0.29 0.24
N ASP A 415 -18.68 -0.73 0.48
CA ASP A 415 -18.49 -2.08 -0.05
C ASP A 415 -19.35 -2.26 -1.30
N LEU A 416 -18.73 -2.39 -2.47
CA LEU A 416 -19.46 -2.56 -3.73
C LEU A 416 -20.01 -3.97 -3.95
N SER A 417 -19.56 -4.96 -3.17
CA SER A 417 -20.16 -6.30 -3.18
C SER A 417 -21.51 -6.33 -2.46
N GLN A 418 -21.71 -5.42 -1.50
CA GLN A 418 -22.93 -5.26 -0.71
C GLN A 418 -23.20 -3.78 -0.43
N PRO A 419 -23.57 -2.99 -1.46
CA PRO A 419 -23.66 -1.54 -1.34
C PRO A 419 -24.82 -1.12 -0.41
N ASP A 420 -24.48 -0.33 0.61
CA ASP A 420 -25.43 0.23 1.58
C ASP A 420 -25.58 1.75 1.36
N VAL A 421 -26.57 2.12 0.54
CA VAL A 421 -26.87 3.53 0.24
C VAL A 421 -27.55 4.27 1.39
N GLU A 422 -28.08 3.57 2.39
CA GLU A 422 -28.70 4.20 3.56
C GLU A 422 -27.62 4.69 4.53
N THR A 423 -26.59 3.88 4.78
CA THR A 423 -25.42 4.27 5.58
C THR A 423 -24.51 5.23 4.81
N PHE A 424 -24.39 5.05 3.48
CA PHE A 424 -23.50 5.82 2.61
C PHE A 424 -24.25 6.60 1.52
N PRO A 425 -25.17 7.53 1.86
CA PRO A 425 -26.06 8.17 0.88
C PRO A 425 -25.34 8.99 -0.19
N LEU A 426 -24.14 9.52 0.10
CA LEU A 426 -23.33 10.26 -0.87
C LEU A 426 -22.85 9.39 -2.05
N PHE A 427 -22.80 8.06 -1.88
CA PHE A 427 -22.48 7.13 -2.95
C PHE A 427 -23.45 7.27 -4.13
N SER A 428 -24.71 7.62 -3.86
CA SER A 428 -25.75 7.86 -4.87
C SER A 428 -25.44 9.02 -5.83
N LEU A 429 -24.49 9.89 -5.48
CA LEU A 429 -24.08 11.04 -6.30
C LEU A 429 -22.94 10.73 -7.28
N THR A 430 -22.34 9.55 -7.15
CA THR A 430 -21.21 9.15 -7.98
C THR A 430 -21.66 8.83 -9.40
N LYS A 431 -20.70 8.86 -10.34
CA LYS A 431 -20.94 8.50 -11.74
C LYS A 431 -19.99 7.38 -12.17
N PRO A 432 -20.22 6.14 -11.69
CA PRO A 432 -19.31 5.05 -11.94
C PRO A 432 -19.29 4.66 -13.42
N ARG A 433 -18.12 4.28 -13.90
CA ARG A 433 -17.94 3.57 -15.17
C ARG A 433 -17.78 2.08 -14.91
N GLN A 434 -18.29 1.22 -15.78
CA GLN A 434 -18.18 -0.23 -15.62
C GLN A 434 -17.85 -0.92 -16.94
N CYS A 435 -17.11 -2.02 -16.86
CA CYS A 435 -16.90 -2.93 -17.97
C CYS A 435 -16.66 -4.37 -17.51
N ILE A 436 -16.83 -5.32 -18.44
CA ILE A 436 -16.24 -6.66 -18.35
C ILE A 436 -15.03 -6.68 -19.28
N LEU A 437 -13.85 -6.90 -18.70
CA LEU A 437 -12.60 -7.12 -19.43
C LEU A 437 -12.54 -8.59 -19.85
N ASN A 438 -12.28 -8.83 -21.13
CA ASN A 438 -12.22 -10.15 -21.75
C ASN A 438 -10.78 -10.54 -22.14
N PRO A 439 -10.51 -11.84 -22.40
CA PRO A 439 -9.21 -12.28 -22.89
C PRO A 439 -8.78 -11.54 -24.16
N GLY A 440 -7.54 -11.08 -24.17
CA GLY A 440 -6.94 -10.31 -25.26
C GLY A 440 -7.20 -8.81 -25.23
N GLU A 441 -7.97 -8.32 -24.25
CA GLU A 441 -8.21 -6.90 -24.08
C GLU A 441 -7.21 -6.28 -23.09
N LEU A 442 -6.83 -5.03 -23.36
CA LEU A 442 -6.06 -4.18 -22.45
C LEU A 442 -6.98 -3.12 -21.85
N LEU A 443 -6.94 -2.97 -20.53
CA LEU A 443 -7.61 -1.88 -19.82
C LEU A 443 -6.58 -0.83 -19.39
N PHE A 444 -6.85 0.43 -19.66
CA PHE A 444 -6.16 1.58 -19.06
C PHE A 444 -7.00 2.17 -17.92
N VAL A 445 -6.35 2.42 -16.78
CA VAL A 445 -6.94 3.03 -15.58
C VAL A 445 -6.20 4.35 -15.28
N PRO A 446 -6.91 5.48 -15.28
CA PRO A 446 -6.29 6.78 -15.07
C PRO A 446 -5.94 7.02 -13.61
N SER A 447 -4.91 7.83 -13.40
CA SER A 447 -4.41 8.24 -12.10
C SER A 447 -5.49 8.80 -11.18
N GLY A 448 -5.47 8.31 -9.93
CA GLY A 448 -6.36 8.76 -8.88
C GLY A 448 -7.79 8.21 -8.96
N SER A 449 -8.10 7.34 -9.93
CA SER A 449 -9.41 6.71 -10.07
C SER A 449 -9.63 5.63 -9.00
N PRO A 450 -10.60 5.79 -8.09
CA PRO A 450 -11.03 4.68 -7.26
C PRO A 450 -11.62 3.58 -8.14
N HIS A 451 -11.24 2.34 -7.91
CA HIS A 451 -11.74 1.21 -8.70
C HIS A 451 -11.86 -0.08 -7.90
N TYR A 452 -12.77 -0.94 -8.35
CA TYR A 452 -13.13 -2.22 -7.76
C TYR A 452 -13.15 -3.31 -8.82
N VAL A 453 -12.63 -4.49 -8.48
CA VAL A 453 -12.41 -5.58 -9.44
C VAL A 453 -13.01 -6.87 -8.94
N GLU A 454 -13.87 -7.50 -9.75
CA GLU A 454 -14.44 -8.82 -9.50
C GLU A 454 -13.92 -9.82 -10.53
N ASN A 455 -13.40 -10.96 -10.08
CA ASN A 455 -13.03 -12.05 -10.97
C ASN A 455 -14.26 -12.93 -11.26
N LEU A 456 -14.87 -12.79 -12.44
CA LEU A 456 -16.09 -13.52 -12.81
C LEU A 456 -15.82 -15.01 -13.12
N THR A 457 -14.59 -15.31 -13.51
CA THR A 457 -14.03 -16.65 -13.70
C THR A 457 -12.60 -16.69 -13.13
N SER A 458 -11.92 -17.84 -13.17
CA SER A 458 -10.49 -17.88 -12.84
C SER A 458 -9.69 -17.13 -13.91
N THR A 459 -8.81 -16.22 -13.50
CA THR A 459 -8.16 -15.25 -14.39
C THR A 459 -6.65 -15.34 -14.39
N LEU A 460 -6.06 -14.96 -15.53
CA LEU A 460 -4.64 -14.73 -15.74
C LEU A 460 -4.47 -13.35 -16.38
N ALA A 461 -3.72 -12.46 -15.75
CA ALA A 461 -3.49 -11.11 -16.25
C ALA A 461 -2.06 -10.63 -15.97
N ILE A 462 -1.60 -9.69 -16.79
CA ILE A 462 -0.38 -8.92 -16.57
C ILE A 462 -0.74 -7.45 -16.43
N SER A 463 -0.12 -6.74 -15.49
CA SER A 463 -0.35 -5.30 -15.34
C SER A 463 0.90 -4.56 -14.88
N SER A 464 0.84 -3.24 -14.99
CA SER A 464 1.88 -2.34 -14.49
C SER A 464 1.26 -1.00 -14.11
N ASN A 465 1.73 -0.45 -13.00
CA ASN A 465 1.60 0.98 -12.75
C ASN A 465 2.58 1.72 -13.67
N TYR A 466 2.23 2.94 -14.06
CA TYR A 466 3.10 3.78 -14.87
C TYR A 466 2.94 5.27 -14.54
N ILE A 467 4.02 6.02 -14.76
CA ILE A 467 4.06 7.46 -14.59
C ILE A 467 4.39 8.09 -15.93
N SER A 468 3.68 9.13 -16.31
CA SER A 468 4.00 9.96 -17.46
C SER A 468 3.82 11.44 -17.11
N TRP A 469 3.96 12.34 -18.09
CA TRP A 469 3.76 13.76 -17.84
C TRP A 469 2.34 14.10 -17.35
N SER A 470 1.34 13.30 -17.73
CA SER A 470 -0.05 13.49 -17.33
C SER A 470 -0.27 13.49 -15.82
N ASN A 471 0.47 12.65 -15.07
CA ASN A 471 0.31 12.48 -13.63
C ASN A 471 1.57 12.88 -12.82
N TYR A 472 2.69 13.19 -13.47
CA TYR A 472 3.98 13.53 -12.82
C TYR A 472 3.84 14.52 -11.65
N THR A 473 3.10 15.62 -11.85
CA THR A 473 2.95 16.64 -10.80
C THR A 473 2.22 16.10 -9.58
N GLN A 474 1.18 15.30 -9.77
CA GLN A 474 0.43 14.71 -8.67
C GLN A 474 1.26 13.62 -7.98
N VAL A 475 1.94 12.78 -8.76
CA VAL A 475 2.89 11.78 -8.26
C VAL A 475 3.94 12.40 -7.36
N CYS A 476 4.61 13.48 -7.80
CA CYS A 476 5.63 14.14 -6.98
C CYS A 476 5.05 14.72 -5.67
N LYS A 477 3.79 15.20 -5.68
CA LYS A 477 3.11 15.65 -4.46
C LYS A 477 2.82 14.49 -3.49
N GLU A 478 2.35 13.36 -4.01
CA GLU A 478 2.10 12.16 -3.21
C GLU A 478 3.41 11.59 -2.64
N LEU A 479 4.44 11.45 -3.46
CA LEU A 479 5.75 10.96 -3.04
C LEU A 479 6.41 11.87 -2.02
N LYS A 480 6.26 13.20 -2.10
CA LYS A 480 6.74 14.13 -1.05
C LYS A 480 6.16 13.82 0.31
N ILE A 481 4.88 13.47 0.36
CA ILE A 481 4.22 13.11 1.62
C ILE A 481 4.68 11.73 2.08
N ASN A 482 4.69 10.73 1.18
CA ASN A 482 5.09 9.36 1.51
C ASN A 482 6.57 9.28 1.92
N SER A 483 7.45 10.09 1.33
CA SER A 483 8.89 10.16 1.66
C SER A 483 9.18 10.60 3.10
N LEU A 484 8.18 11.13 3.83
CA LEU A 484 8.33 11.46 5.25
C LEU A 484 8.55 10.20 6.11
N ASN A 485 8.01 9.06 5.70
CA ASN A 485 8.13 7.79 6.44
C ASN A 485 8.40 6.55 5.58
N ASP A 486 8.47 6.67 4.25
CA ASP A 486 8.81 5.57 3.33
C ASP A 486 10.07 5.91 2.51
N PRO A 487 11.22 5.25 2.81
CA PRO A 487 12.47 5.43 2.07
C PRO A 487 12.36 5.12 0.57
N ARG A 488 11.46 4.20 0.18
CA ARG A 488 11.26 3.83 -1.25
C ARG A 488 10.62 4.98 -2.02
N SER A 489 9.62 5.62 -1.42
CA SER A 489 9.02 6.85 -1.95
C SER A 489 10.03 8.01 -2.02
N GLN A 490 10.95 8.09 -1.04
CA GLN A 490 12.03 9.08 -1.06
C GLN A 490 13.00 8.85 -2.23
N ASP A 491 13.42 7.60 -2.47
CA ASP A 491 14.28 7.23 -3.60
C ASP A 491 13.63 7.60 -4.95
N LEU A 492 12.38 7.18 -5.17
CA LEU A 492 11.68 7.48 -6.41
C LEU A 492 11.50 9.00 -6.62
N LEU A 493 11.15 9.75 -5.57
CA LEU A 493 11.03 11.21 -5.65
C LEU A 493 12.36 11.85 -6.09
N GLN A 494 13.47 11.47 -5.47
CA GLN A 494 14.79 12.01 -5.80
C GLN A 494 15.16 11.77 -7.26
N GLN A 495 14.80 10.60 -7.80
CA GLN A 495 15.06 10.27 -9.20
C GLN A 495 14.17 11.06 -10.16
N LEU A 496 12.89 11.22 -9.84
CA LEU A 496 11.94 11.99 -10.66
C LEU A 496 12.24 13.49 -10.64
N GLU A 497 12.77 14.03 -9.54
CA GLU A 497 13.15 15.45 -9.42
C GLU A 497 14.57 15.74 -9.94
N ASN A 498 15.34 14.72 -10.34
CA ASN A 498 16.67 14.91 -10.90
C ASN A 498 16.61 15.83 -12.16
N PRO A 499 17.40 16.91 -12.24
CA PRO A 499 17.44 17.78 -13.41
C PRO A 499 17.70 17.05 -14.73
N ALA A 500 18.50 15.98 -14.73
CA ALA A 500 18.73 15.16 -15.91
C ALA A 500 17.44 14.48 -16.41
N PHE A 501 16.54 14.13 -15.50
CA PHE A 501 15.25 13.54 -15.80
C PHE A 501 14.28 14.60 -16.37
N THR A 502 14.20 15.77 -15.73
CA THR A 502 13.26 16.84 -16.09
C THR A 502 13.67 17.65 -17.32
N ASN A 503 14.97 17.81 -17.61
CA ASN A 503 15.47 18.54 -18.78
C ASN A 503 15.16 17.86 -20.12
N ASN A 504 14.87 16.56 -20.13
CA ASN A 504 14.38 15.87 -21.33
C ASN A 504 12.97 16.32 -21.75
N ARG A 505 12.26 17.10 -20.92
CA ARG A 505 10.97 17.74 -21.24
C ARG A 505 11.10 18.90 -22.24
N LEU A 506 12.25 19.58 -22.28
CA LEU A 506 12.45 20.78 -23.11
C LEU A 506 13.04 20.48 -24.49
N ARG A 507 13.31 19.20 -24.79
CA ARG A 507 13.95 18.74 -26.05
C ARG A 507 13.02 17.96 -26.97
N LYS A 508 11.77 17.73 -26.58
CA LYS A 508 10.68 17.19 -27.40
C LYS A 508 9.52 18.17 -27.31
#